data_AF-A0A067FF69-F1
#
_entry.id   AF-A0A067FF69-F1
#
_cell.length_a   1.000
_cell.length_b   1.000
_cell.length_c   1.000
_cell.angle_alpha   90.00
_cell.angle_beta   90.00
_cell.angle_gamma   90.00
#
_symmetry.space_group_name_H-M   'P 1'
#
loop_
_entity.id
_entity.type
_entity.pdbx_description
1 polymer ?
#
loop_
_entity_poly.entity_id
_entity_poly.type
_entity_poly.pdbx_seq_one_letter_code
_entity_poly.pdbx_strand_id
1 'polypeptide(L)'
;IYKRASIAYRALSTRLGEESFLFENRPSSVDAILLAHVLVTLHALPETSLLKSKLLEHGNLVRYAEKLKTEFVEAGSSSSIPPFPSDPSSSTPRKGPSHWSSKPKPKPKREKTEEEKTFRRRAKYFLATQLVAIVLFLSVMNIYDISEPELDNEGDIDFD
;
A
#
# COMPACT_ATOMS: atom_id res chain seq x y z
N ILE A 1 -21.61 -5.51 9.36
CA ILE A 1 -20.59 -5.82 8.30
C ILE A 1 -19.68 -7.01 8.68
N TYR A 2 -19.22 -7.09 9.93
CA TYR A 2 -18.29 -8.15 10.39
C TYR A 2 -18.82 -9.58 10.28
N LYS A 3 -20.13 -9.79 10.46
CA LYS A 3 -20.76 -11.10 10.20
C LYS A 3 -20.53 -11.57 8.77
N ARG A 4 -20.64 -10.66 7.79
CA ARG A 4 -20.39 -10.97 6.38
C ARG A 4 -18.91 -11.23 6.12
N ALA A 5 -18.01 -10.46 6.74
CA ALA A 5 -16.57 -10.70 6.65
C ALA A 5 -16.19 -12.08 7.20
N SER A 6 -16.74 -12.48 8.33
CA SER A 6 -16.51 -13.82 8.91
C SER A 6 -16.96 -14.95 7.97
N ILE A 7 -18.14 -14.81 7.36
CA ILE A 7 -18.62 -15.80 6.35
C ILE A 7 -17.69 -15.83 5.14
N ALA A 8 -17.25 -14.67 4.65
CA ALA A 8 -16.34 -14.58 3.52
C ALA A 8 -14.97 -15.19 3.83
N TYR A 9 -14.37 -14.88 4.98
CA TYR A 9 -13.10 -15.47 5.41
C TYR A 9 -13.21 -16.98 5.60
N ARG A 10 -14.32 -17.47 6.18
CA ARG A 10 -14.57 -18.91 6.25
C ARG A 10 -14.63 -19.54 4.87
N ALA A 11 -15.39 -18.95 3.94
CA ALA A 11 -15.51 -19.46 2.57
C ALA A 11 -14.17 -19.45 1.82
N LEU A 12 -13.39 -18.38 1.95
CA LEU A 12 -12.05 -18.26 1.36
C LEU A 12 -11.08 -19.26 1.99
N SER A 13 -11.12 -19.42 3.30
CA SER A 13 -10.33 -20.41 4.03
C SER A 13 -10.65 -21.83 3.55
N THR A 14 -11.93 -22.17 3.40
CA THR A 14 -12.34 -23.49 2.88
C THR A 14 -11.98 -23.67 1.41
N ARG A 15 -12.04 -22.59 0.62
CA ARG A 15 -11.68 -22.62 -0.79
C ARG A 15 -10.18 -22.82 -1.00
N LEU A 16 -9.37 -22.14 -0.19
CA LEU A 16 -7.92 -22.23 -0.27
C LEU A 16 -7.42 -23.57 0.25
N GLY A 17 -7.96 -24.07 1.37
CA GLY A 17 -7.54 -25.34 1.95
C GLY A 17 -6.01 -25.38 2.16
N GLU A 18 -5.36 -26.28 1.42
CA GLU A 18 -3.90 -26.46 1.38
C GLU A 18 -3.25 -25.98 0.07
N GLU A 19 -4.05 -25.44 -0.84
CA GLU A 19 -3.59 -25.02 -2.17
C GLU A 19 -2.68 -23.79 -2.12
N SER A 20 -1.87 -23.66 -3.16
CA SER A 20 -0.92 -22.55 -3.30
C SER A 20 -1.52 -21.27 -3.84
N PHE A 21 -2.73 -21.30 -4.42
CA PHE A 21 -3.51 -20.17 -4.93
C PHE A 21 -5.01 -20.48 -4.82
N LEU A 22 -5.89 -19.47 -4.90
CA LEU A 22 -7.35 -19.67 -4.78
C LEU A 22 -7.98 -20.39 -5.98
N PHE A 23 -7.39 -20.20 -7.16
CA PHE A 23 -7.87 -20.75 -8.43
C PHE A 23 -6.69 -21.24 -9.23
N GLU A 24 -6.72 -22.54 -9.57
CA GLU A 24 -5.66 -23.20 -10.34
C GLU A 24 -4.28 -23.10 -9.65
N ASN A 25 -3.23 -23.60 -10.29
CA ASN A 25 -1.85 -23.51 -9.79
C ASN A 25 -1.14 -22.23 -10.25
N ARG A 26 -1.88 -21.12 -10.39
CA ARG A 26 -1.34 -19.85 -10.91
C ARG A 26 -1.94 -18.64 -10.17
N PRO A 27 -1.13 -17.60 -9.87
CA PRO A 27 -1.67 -16.38 -9.27
C PRO A 27 -2.71 -15.72 -10.19
N SER A 28 -3.86 -15.41 -9.60
CA SER A 28 -4.98 -14.74 -10.24
C SER A 28 -5.19 -13.32 -9.70
N SER A 29 -6.04 -12.54 -10.37
CA SER A 29 -6.45 -11.21 -9.87
C SER A 29 -7.17 -11.29 -8.53
N VAL A 30 -7.85 -12.40 -8.24
CA VAL A 30 -8.52 -12.62 -6.95
C VAL A 30 -7.50 -12.78 -5.84
N ASP A 31 -6.40 -13.48 -6.11
CA ASP A 31 -5.29 -13.63 -5.16
C ASP A 31 -4.65 -12.30 -4.84
N ALA A 32 -4.47 -11.43 -5.83
CA ALA A 32 -3.94 -10.08 -5.62
C ALA A 32 -4.86 -9.23 -4.73
N ILE A 33 -6.18 -9.28 -4.96
CA ILE A 33 -7.17 -8.56 -4.14
C ILE A 33 -7.20 -9.11 -2.71
N LEU A 34 -7.18 -10.44 -2.57
CA LEU A 34 -7.14 -11.08 -1.25
C LEU A 34 -5.86 -10.69 -0.51
N LEU A 35 -4.70 -10.78 -1.17
CA LEU A 35 -3.41 -10.43 -0.60
C LEU A 35 -3.40 -8.99 -0.11
N ALA A 36 -3.84 -8.04 -0.95
CA ALA A 36 -3.93 -6.63 -0.56
C ALA A 36 -4.81 -6.45 0.67
N HIS A 37 -5.99 -7.09 0.69
CA HIS A 37 -6.91 -7.00 1.82
C HIS A 37 -6.32 -7.58 3.11
N VAL A 38 -5.72 -8.78 3.05
CA VAL A 38 -5.13 -9.45 4.21
C VAL A 38 -3.95 -8.66 4.75
N LEU A 39 -3.05 -8.18 3.89
CA LEU A 39 -1.88 -7.40 4.32
C LEU A 39 -2.27 -6.07 4.96
N VAL A 40 -3.22 -5.33 4.38
CA VAL A 40 -3.74 -4.09 4.98
C VAL A 40 -4.40 -4.39 6.32
N THR A 41 -5.20 -5.46 6.39
CA THR A 41 -5.88 -5.85 7.64
C THR A 41 -4.88 -6.23 8.74
N LEU A 42 -3.76 -6.89 8.39
CA LEU A 42 -2.74 -7.29 9.36
C LEU A 42 -1.82 -6.14 9.79
N HIS A 43 -1.38 -5.29 8.86
CA HIS A 43 -0.32 -4.30 9.12
C HIS A 43 -0.85 -2.90 9.39
N ALA A 44 -2.04 -2.53 8.89
CA ALA A 44 -2.57 -1.18 9.05
C ALA A 44 -3.64 -1.06 10.14
N LEU A 45 -4.30 -2.15 10.53
CA LEU A 45 -5.31 -2.12 11.59
C LEU A 45 -4.69 -2.44 12.96
N PRO A 46 -5.16 -1.77 14.03
CA PRO A 46 -4.75 -2.08 15.39
C PRO A 46 -5.20 -3.49 15.81
N GLU A 47 -4.50 -4.08 16.79
CA GLU A 47 -4.80 -5.42 17.30
C GLU A 47 -6.22 -5.55 17.89
N THR A 48 -6.81 -4.44 18.34
CA THR A 48 -8.18 -4.37 18.87
C THR A 48 -9.25 -4.44 17.77
N SER A 49 -8.87 -4.41 16.49
CA SER A 49 -9.82 -4.44 15.38
C SER A 49 -10.55 -5.78 15.28
N LEU A 50 -11.89 -5.74 15.34
CA LEU A 50 -12.73 -6.92 15.14
C LEU A 50 -12.53 -7.57 13.77
N LEU A 51 -12.10 -6.82 12.75
CA LEU A 51 -11.83 -7.42 11.45
C LEU A 51 -10.52 -8.22 11.47
N LYS A 52 -9.50 -7.70 12.14
CA LYS A 52 -8.20 -8.36 12.30
C LYS A 52 -8.35 -9.63 13.13
N SER A 53 -9.07 -9.58 14.25
CA SER A 53 -9.34 -10.79 15.04
C SER A 53 -10.10 -11.85 14.23
N LYS A 54 -11.10 -11.46 13.42
CA LYS A 54 -11.84 -12.38 12.55
C LYS A 54 -11.00 -12.98 11.43
N LEU A 55 -10.00 -12.26 10.93
CA LEU A 55 -9.05 -12.77 9.95
C LEU A 55 -8.06 -13.75 10.58
N LEU A 56 -7.57 -13.44 11.78
CA LEU A 56 -6.62 -14.26 12.54
C LEU A 56 -7.19 -15.63 12.97
N GLU A 57 -8.53 -15.75 13.08
CA GLU A 57 -9.22 -17.04 13.24
C GLU A 57 -8.91 -18.03 12.09
N HIS A 58 -8.44 -17.54 10.94
CA HIS A 58 -8.15 -18.33 9.74
C HIS A 58 -6.64 -18.33 9.43
N GLY A 59 -5.88 -19.13 10.18
CA GLY A 59 -4.41 -19.18 10.07
C GLY A 59 -3.86 -19.59 8.70
N ASN A 60 -4.61 -20.35 7.90
CA ASN A 60 -4.24 -20.68 6.52
C ASN A 60 -4.21 -19.45 5.60
N LEU A 61 -5.15 -18.52 5.75
CA LEU A 61 -5.18 -17.26 4.98
C LEU A 61 -4.02 -16.34 5.36
N VAL A 62 -3.66 -16.31 6.65
CA VAL A 62 -2.49 -15.54 7.13
C VAL A 62 -1.20 -16.11 6.55
N ARG A 63 -1.01 -17.43 6.67
CA ARG A 63 0.16 -18.13 6.10
C ARG A 63 0.26 -17.93 4.59
N TYR A 64 -0.88 -17.97 3.90
CA TYR A 64 -0.97 -17.71 2.47
C TYR A 64 -0.48 -16.32 2.10
N ALA A 65 -0.95 -15.29 2.81
CA ALA A 65 -0.54 -13.91 2.54
C ALA A 65 0.95 -13.67 2.84
N GLU A 66 1.49 -14.23 3.93
CA GLU A 66 2.92 -14.12 4.22
C GLU A 66 3.78 -14.81 3.15
N LYS A 67 3.36 -16.00 2.67
CA LYS A 67 4.04 -16.67 1.54
C LYS A 67 4.07 -15.76 0.31
N LEU A 68 2.93 -15.23 -0.12
CA LEU A 68 2.88 -14.36 -1.30
C LEU A 68 3.62 -13.03 -1.11
N LYS A 69 3.63 -12.48 0.11
CA LYS A 69 4.40 -11.27 0.44
C LYS A 69 5.90 -11.51 0.21
N THR A 70 6.44 -12.61 0.72
CA THR A 70 7.86 -12.95 0.51
C THR A 70 8.19 -13.20 -0.96
N GLU A 71 7.32 -13.92 -1.68
CA GLU A 71 7.53 -14.27 -3.10
C GLU A 71 7.41 -13.09 -4.06
N PHE A 72 6.42 -12.21 -3.87
CA PHE A 72 6.11 -11.16 -4.87
C PHE A 72 6.53 -9.75 -4.44
N VAL A 73 6.50 -9.44 -3.15
CA VAL A 73 6.81 -8.08 -2.66
C VAL A 73 8.28 -7.98 -2.27
N GLU A 74 8.81 -8.99 -1.60
CA GLU A 74 10.19 -8.97 -1.10
C GLU A 74 11.19 -9.51 -2.14
N ALA A 75 10.93 -10.67 -2.74
CA ALA A 75 11.80 -11.25 -3.77
C ALA A 75 11.79 -10.46 -5.10
N GLY A 76 10.79 -9.61 -5.32
CA GLY A 76 10.75 -8.64 -6.43
C GLY A 76 11.89 -7.61 -6.42
N SER A 77 12.65 -7.51 -5.32
CA SER A 77 13.86 -6.67 -5.24
C SER A 77 15.10 -7.32 -5.89
N SER A 78 15.02 -8.55 -6.42
CA SER A 78 16.15 -9.25 -7.05
C SER A 78 15.85 -9.98 -8.37
N SER A 79 14.68 -9.82 -8.99
CA SER A 79 14.42 -10.42 -10.30
C SER A 79 14.20 -9.37 -11.40
N SER A 80 15.01 -9.49 -12.46
CA SER A 80 14.82 -8.79 -13.72
C SER A 80 13.43 -9.12 -14.27
N ILE A 81 12.61 -8.09 -14.45
CA ILE A 81 11.30 -8.12 -15.11
C ILE A 81 11.34 -9.05 -16.34
N PRO A 82 10.56 -10.15 -16.38
CA PRO A 82 10.41 -10.92 -17.61
C PRO A 82 9.61 -10.06 -18.61
N PRO A 83 10.02 -10.00 -19.89
CA PRO A 83 9.24 -9.30 -20.90
C PRO A 83 7.90 -10.01 -21.08
N PHE A 84 6.79 -9.28 -20.93
CA PHE A 84 5.49 -9.75 -21.42
C PHE A 84 5.59 -9.97 -22.94
N PRO A 85 5.36 -11.19 -23.47
CA PRO A 85 5.21 -11.37 -24.90
C PRO A 85 3.82 -10.86 -25.26
N SER A 86 3.75 -9.61 -25.70
CA SER A 86 2.63 -9.13 -26.49
C SER A 86 2.92 -9.58 -27.91
N ASP A 87 2.24 -10.60 -28.39
CA ASP A 87 2.25 -10.97 -29.81
C ASP A 87 1.19 -10.13 -30.55
N PRO A 88 1.57 -9.08 -31.31
CA PRO A 88 0.71 -8.53 -32.33
C PRO A 88 0.78 -9.42 -33.58
N SER A 89 -0.35 -10.00 -33.96
CA SER A 89 -0.52 -10.68 -35.25
C SER A 89 0.00 -9.83 -36.40
N SER A 90 1.00 -10.38 -37.09
CA SER A 90 1.66 -9.84 -38.27
C SER A 90 0.75 -9.88 -39.50
N SER A 91 0.61 -8.74 -40.18
CA SER A 91 0.50 -8.70 -41.64
C SER A 91 1.61 -7.79 -42.20
N THR A 92 2.56 -8.40 -42.90
CA THR A 92 3.55 -7.74 -43.78
C THR A 92 3.41 -8.39 -45.17
N PRO A 93 3.96 -7.88 -46.30
CA PRO A 93 5.09 -6.96 -46.47
C PRO A 93 4.86 -5.88 -47.58
N ARG A 94 5.74 -4.97 -48.01
CA ARG A 94 7.18 -5.04 -48.35
C ARG A 94 7.62 -3.64 -48.86
N LYS A 95 8.93 -3.35 -48.75
CA LYS A 95 9.77 -2.58 -49.71
C LYS A 95 10.32 -1.22 -49.26
N GLY A 96 11.63 -1.24 -48.99
CA GLY A 96 12.59 -0.22 -49.45
C GLY A 96 13.17 0.71 -48.38
N PRO A 97 14.51 0.88 -48.32
CA PRO A 97 15.15 1.87 -47.47
C PRO A 97 15.15 3.23 -48.16
N SER A 98 14.68 4.29 -47.48
CA SER A 98 14.87 5.64 -47.97
C SER A 98 15.27 6.59 -46.84
N HIS A 99 16.45 7.16 -47.04
CA HIS A 99 16.97 8.37 -46.43
C HIS A 99 15.86 9.38 -46.11
N TRP A 100 15.58 9.65 -44.83
CA TRP A 100 14.73 10.77 -44.42
C TRP A 100 15.45 11.60 -43.36
N SER A 101 16.23 12.55 -43.82
CA SER A 101 16.68 13.69 -43.05
C SER A 101 15.48 14.60 -42.76
N SER A 102 14.96 14.59 -41.53
CA SER A 102 14.09 15.66 -41.04
C SER A 102 14.84 16.51 -40.02
N LYS A 103 15.28 17.69 -40.47
CA LYS A 103 15.56 18.83 -39.59
C LYS A 103 14.38 18.99 -38.62
N PRO A 104 14.60 19.08 -37.29
CA PRO A 104 13.50 19.32 -36.37
C PRO A 104 12.96 20.74 -36.61
N LYS A 105 11.69 20.84 -37.00
CA LYS A 105 10.96 22.11 -37.00
C LYS A 105 10.92 22.65 -35.55
N PRO A 106 11.34 23.89 -35.29
CA PRO A 106 11.21 24.48 -33.96
C PRO A 106 9.72 24.64 -33.64
N LYS A 107 9.23 23.91 -32.64
CA LYS A 107 7.91 24.18 -32.05
C LYS A 107 7.95 25.56 -31.39
N PRO A 108 6.89 26.38 -31.51
CA PRO A 108 6.87 27.71 -30.92
C PRO A 108 7.04 27.61 -29.39
N LYS A 109 7.94 28.45 -28.87
CA LYS A 109 8.23 28.61 -27.44
C LYS A 109 6.92 28.74 -26.68
N ARG A 110 6.59 27.76 -25.84
CA ARG A 110 5.51 27.86 -24.86
C ARG A 110 5.96 28.90 -23.83
N GLU A 111 5.33 30.05 -23.89
CA GLU A 111 5.51 31.18 -22.99
C GLU A 111 5.34 30.70 -21.55
N LYS A 112 6.38 30.90 -20.74
CA LYS A 112 6.44 30.48 -19.34
C LYS A 112 5.65 31.49 -18.52
N THR A 113 4.33 31.34 -18.49
CA THR A 113 3.44 32.24 -17.74
C THR A 113 3.76 32.20 -16.24
N GLU A 114 3.72 33.38 -15.61
CA GLU A 114 4.22 33.64 -14.25
C GLU A 114 3.49 32.82 -13.15
N GLU A 115 2.37 32.22 -13.49
CA GLU A 115 1.53 31.42 -12.60
C GLU A 115 2.19 30.10 -12.18
N GLU A 116 3.01 29.45 -13.02
CA GLU A 116 3.69 28.19 -12.63
C GLU A 116 4.67 28.39 -11.45
N LYS A 117 5.21 29.61 -11.28
CA LYS A 117 6.15 29.93 -10.18
C LYS A 117 5.45 30.04 -8.83
N THR A 118 4.19 30.45 -8.77
CA THR A 118 3.46 30.63 -7.50
C THR A 118 2.94 29.29 -6.96
N PHE A 119 2.53 28.37 -7.84
CA PHE A 119 2.13 27.02 -7.44
C PHE A 119 3.30 26.22 -6.86
N ARG A 120 4.51 26.33 -7.41
CA ARG A 120 5.70 25.67 -6.85
C ARG A 120 6.09 26.20 -5.47
N ARG A 121 5.85 27.50 -5.19
CA ARG A 121 6.07 28.06 -3.83
C ARG A 121 5.03 27.55 -2.85
N ARG A 122 3.75 27.55 -3.24
CA ARG A 122 2.64 27.03 -2.42
C ARG A 122 2.78 25.52 -2.13
N ALA A 123 3.24 24.74 -3.10
CA ALA A 123 3.49 23.31 -2.93
C ALA A 123 4.62 23.00 -1.91
N LYS A 124 5.66 23.85 -1.83
CA LYS A 124 6.71 23.70 -0.81
C LYS A 124 6.18 23.93 0.60
N TYR A 125 5.32 24.94 0.78
CA TYR A 125 4.68 25.18 2.07
C TYR A 125 3.71 24.06 2.44
N PHE A 126 2.99 23.48 1.48
CA PHE A 126 2.10 22.35 1.75
C PHE A 126 2.86 21.14 2.34
N LEU A 127 4.02 20.80 1.78
CA LEU A 127 4.89 19.75 2.32
C LEU A 127 5.46 20.11 3.70
N ALA A 128 5.90 21.36 3.90
CA ALA A 128 6.40 21.82 5.19
C ALA A 128 5.31 21.76 6.27
N THR A 129 4.08 22.20 5.97
CA THR A 129 2.94 22.13 6.88
C THR A 129 2.57 20.69 7.21
N GLN A 130 2.63 19.77 6.24
CA GLN A 130 2.40 18.35 6.50
C GLN A 130 3.44 17.78 7.48
N LEU A 131 4.72 18.11 7.32
CA LEU A 131 5.76 17.68 8.27
C LEU A 131 5.53 18.26 9.67
N VAL A 132 5.19 19.56 9.77
CA VAL A 132 4.87 20.20 11.06
C VAL A 132 3.67 19.54 11.74
N ALA A 133 2.61 19.23 10.98
CA ALA A 133 1.43 18.56 11.50
C ALA A 133 1.74 17.15 12.04
N ILE A 134 2.60 16.38 11.35
CA ILE A 134 3.04 15.06 11.81
C ILE A 134 3.85 15.18 13.12
N VAL A 135 4.78 16.13 13.20
CA VAL A 135 5.59 16.35 14.42
C VAL A 135 4.72 16.75 15.62
N LEU A 136 3.75 17.65 15.43
CA LEU A 136 2.80 18.03 16.47
C LEU A 136 1.94 16.84 16.92
N PHE A 137 1.41 16.06 15.97
CA PHE A 137 0.60 14.88 16.28
C PHE A 137 1.40 13.85 17.11
N LEU A 138 2.63 13.54 16.70
CA LEU A 138 3.49 12.61 17.45
C LEU A 138 3.89 13.16 18.81
N SER A 139 4.15 14.47 18.94
CA SER A 139 4.48 15.09 20.23
C SER A 139 3.29 15.00 21.19
N VAL A 140 2.09 15.30 20.71
CA VAL A 140 0.86 15.21 21.49
C VAL A 140 0.54 13.75 21.85
N MET A 141 0.64 12.81 20.91
CA MET A 141 0.43 11.38 21.16
C MET A 141 1.45 10.80 22.14
N ASN A 142 2.72 11.21 22.06
CA ASN A 142 3.75 10.79 23.01
C ASN A 142 3.52 11.40 24.40
N ILE A 143 3.03 12.66 24.48
CA ILE A 143 2.59 13.26 25.74
C ILE A 143 1.44 12.45 26.37
N TYR A 144 0.47 11.95 25.59
CA TYR A 144 -0.60 11.08 26.10
C TYR A 144 -0.10 9.72 26.59
N ASP A 145 0.98 9.18 26.02
CA ASP A 145 1.61 7.92 26.46
C ASP A 145 2.47 8.12 27.73
N ILE A 146 3.00 9.33 27.96
CA ILE A 146 3.80 9.70 29.14
C ILE A 146 2.91 10.19 30.31
N SER A 147 1.64 10.53 30.05
CA SER A 147 0.69 10.94 31.09
C SER A 147 -0.25 9.80 31.48
N GLU A 148 0.32 8.69 31.97
CA GLU A 148 -0.29 8.06 33.15
C GLU A 148 0.06 8.95 34.36
N PRO A 149 -0.90 9.68 34.96
CA PRO A 149 -0.66 10.36 36.21
C PRO A 149 -0.61 9.33 37.34
N GLU A 150 0.55 8.74 37.58
CA GLU A 150 0.90 8.28 38.93
C GLU A 150 1.19 9.53 39.79
N LEU A 151 0.19 10.00 40.53
CA LEU A 151 0.41 10.79 41.74
C LEU A 151 -0.54 10.28 42.82
N ASP A 152 -0.12 9.17 43.42
CA ASP A 152 -0.63 8.69 44.70
C ASP A 152 -0.23 9.66 45.83
N ASN A 153 -1.21 9.89 46.71
CA ASN A 153 -1.10 9.95 48.15
C ASN A 153 -0.08 10.90 48.81
N GLU A 154 -0.55 12.03 49.34
CA GLU A 154 -0.21 12.47 50.71
C GLU A 154 -1.16 13.59 51.13
N GLY A 155 -2.04 13.31 52.10
CA GLY A 155 -2.95 14.33 52.62
C GLY A 155 -3.82 13.79 53.73
N ASP A 156 -3.21 13.45 54.86
CA ASP A 156 -3.85 13.39 56.19
C ASP A 156 -2.79 13.21 57.28
N ILE A 157 -2.12 14.28 57.70
CA ILE A 157 -1.50 14.39 59.05
C ILE A 157 -1.58 15.86 59.50
N ASP A 158 -2.62 16.21 60.25
CA ASP A 158 -2.64 17.43 61.08
C ASP A 158 -2.21 17.05 62.51
N PHE A 159 -1.18 17.74 63.01
CA PHE A 159 -0.81 17.83 64.43
C PHE A 159 -1.04 19.28 64.88
N ASP A 160 -2.06 19.53 65.70
CA ASP A 160 -2.03 20.20 67.03
C ASP A 160 -3.45 20.22 67.64
#